data_AF-A0A1J4ULS0-F1
#
_entry.id   AF-A0A1J4ULS0-F1
#
_cell.length_a   1.000
_cell.length_b   1.000
_cell.length_c   1.000
_cell.angle_alpha   90.00
_cell.angle_beta   90.00
_cell.angle_gamma   90.00
#
_symmetry.space_group_name_H-M   'P 1'
#
loop_
_entity.id
_entity.type
_entity.pdbx_description
1 polymer ?
#
loop_
_entity_poly.entity_id
_entity_poly.type
_entity_poly.pdbx_seq_one_letter_code
_entity_poly.pdbx_strand_id
1 'polypeptide(L)'
;MGAKDLKELLEGERVELEALRGVLAVDAYNTLYQFATTIRQPDGSQLTDSQGRVTSHLSGLFYRTCALLEKGVKPVYVFDGKPSVLKKQTIARRVEKKEEAEELRQKALDEGRLADAARLAQRTTRLTREMVGEAEKLLELMGLPWVQAPSEGEAQCALMAAEQGVVLAAATQDFDALLFGAPVLVRNLTLAGKRRLPGGRGFVEVVPERYYLEKELKRLELTRKQLIWIGLLCGTDFNAGVSGVGPKKSLKLVREHDSLKGVCAALKEDYESFKEVEELFLHPKAAKTSALEFKEPDNAKIMEFMCDERDFSEERVNNALRRAFNQPLDESQGTLKKWV
;
A
#
# COMPACT_ATOMS: atom_id res chain seq x y z
N MET A 1 9.30 1.35 -3.06
CA MET A 1 8.71 2.66 -3.26
C MET A 1 8.86 3.36 -1.91
N GLY A 2 9.06 4.66 -1.91
CA GLY A 2 9.24 5.51 -0.73
C GLY A 2 10.56 5.37 0.05
N ALA A 3 10.68 6.17 1.11
CA ALA A 3 11.83 6.31 2.01
C ALA A 3 12.00 5.08 2.92
N LYS A 4 12.24 3.91 2.29
CA LYS A 4 12.34 2.59 2.96
C LYS A 4 13.42 2.53 4.02
N ASP A 5 14.48 3.32 3.84
CA ASP A 5 15.63 3.32 4.74
C ASP A 5 15.28 3.96 6.10
N LEU A 6 14.18 4.72 6.19
CA LEU A 6 13.69 5.26 7.47
C LEU A 6 13.36 4.17 8.50
N LYS A 7 13.14 2.91 8.07
CA LYS A 7 12.94 1.79 9.00
C LYS A 7 14.09 1.64 10.01
N GLU A 8 15.31 2.01 9.64
CA GLU A 8 16.46 1.92 10.56
C GLU A 8 16.40 2.91 11.72
N LEU A 9 15.63 3.98 11.58
CA LEU A 9 15.47 5.01 12.62
C LEU A 9 14.20 4.81 13.42
N LEU A 10 13.13 4.29 12.80
CA LEU A 10 11.79 4.26 13.36
C LEU A 10 11.48 2.94 14.09
N GLU A 11 10.80 3.03 15.22
CA GLU A 11 10.41 1.89 16.06
C GLU A 11 8.90 1.64 15.96
N GLY A 12 8.54 0.50 15.35
CA GLY A 12 7.15 0.07 15.19
C GLY A 12 6.75 -0.98 16.22
N GLU A 13 5.50 -0.89 16.69
CA GLU A 13 4.89 -1.87 17.59
C GLU A 13 4.23 -2.97 16.76
N ARG A 14 4.53 -4.24 17.07
CA ARG A 14 3.78 -5.37 16.50
C ARG A 14 2.38 -5.41 17.12
N VAL A 15 1.36 -5.50 16.28
CA VAL A 15 -0.04 -5.52 16.72
C VAL A 15 -0.84 -6.56 15.96
N GLU A 16 -1.79 -7.18 16.64
CA GLU A 16 -2.78 -8.06 16.01
C GLU A 16 -3.84 -7.24 15.27
N LEU A 17 -4.54 -7.87 14.31
CA LEU A 17 -5.57 -7.18 13.52
C LEU A 17 -6.72 -6.66 14.37
N GLU A 18 -7.09 -7.38 15.42
CA GLU A 18 -8.15 -7.00 16.37
C GLU A 18 -7.83 -5.69 17.11
N ALA A 19 -6.54 -5.39 17.33
CA ALA A 19 -6.10 -4.14 17.94
C ALA A 19 -6.18 -2.93 16.98
N LEU A 20 -6.53 -3.18 15.72
CA LEU A 20 -6.72 -2.18 14.67
C LEU A 20 -8.20 -1.99 14.30
N ARG A 21 -9.14 -2.53 15.11
CA ARG A 21 -10.58 -2.39 14.89
C ARG A 21 -10.95 -0.91 14.71
N GLY A 22 -11.62 -0.59 13.62
CA GLY A 22 -11.92 0.78 13.22
C GLY A 22 -11.74 0.98 11.72
N VAL A 23 -11.79 2.24 11.29
CA VAL A 23 -11.64 2.62 9.88
C VAL A 23 -10.18 2.94 9.57
N LEU A 24 -9.60 2.39 8.50
CA LEU A 24 -8.22 2.67 8.07
C LEU A 24 -8.19 3.12 6.62
N ALA A 25 -7.42 4.16 6.31
CA ALA A 25 -7.17 4.57 4.92
C ALA A 25 -6.04 3.71 4.34
N VAL A 26 -6.33 2.91 3.32
CA VAL A 26 -5.40 1.94 2.74
C VAL A 26 -4.93 2.42 1.37
N ASP A 27 -3.62 2.51 1.14
CA ASP A 27 -3.09 2.78 -0.19
C ASP A 27 -3.44 1.62 -1.14
N ALA A 28 -4.30 1.90 -2.12
CA ALA A 28 -4.81 0.92 -3.07
C ALA A 28 -3.74 0.47 -4.06
N TYR A 29 -2.93 1.38 -4.61
CA TYR A 29 -1.92 1.03 -5.62
C TYR A 29 -0.82 0.15 -5.03
N ASN A 30 -0.35 0.52 -3.83
CA ASN A 30 0.63 -0.26 -3.08
C ASN A 30 0.09 -1.67 -2.78
N THR A 31 -1.19 -1.76 -2.41
CA THR A 31 -1.88 -3.02 -2.08
C THR A 31 -2.13 -3.90 -3.30
N LEU A 32 -2.70 -3.37 -4.38
CA LEU A 32 -2.97 -4.11 -5.61
C LEU A 32 -1.69 -4.63 -6.25
N TYR A 33 -0.63 -3.82 -6.23
CA TYR A 33 0.69 -4.25 -6.69
C TYR A 33 1.24 -5.42 -5.86
N GLN A 34 1.07 -5.39 -4.54
CA GLN A 34 1.44 -6.52 -3.67
C GLN A 34 0.65 -7.77 -4.02
N PHE A 35 -0.66 -7.67 -4.22
CA PHE A 35 -1.46 -8.83 -4.61
C PHE A 35 -1.03 -9.39 -5.96
N ALA A 36 -0.86 -8.54 -6.97
CA ALA A 36 -0.42 -8.95 -8.30
C ALA A 36 0.97 -9.61 -8.32
N THR A 37 1.86 -9.22 -7.40
CA THR A 37 3.21 -9.79 -7.30
C THR A 37 3.29 -11.03 -6.43
N THR A 38 2.46 -11.12 -5.37
CA THR A 38 2.57 -12.16 -4.34
C THR A 38 1.56 -13.30 -4.48
N ILE A 39 0.37 -13.04 -5.04
CA ILE A 39 -0.67 -14.05 -5.26
C ILE A 39 -0.44 -14.66 -6.63
N ARG A 40 0.11 -15.87 -6.61
CA ARG A 40 0.55 -16.62 -7.78
C ARG A 40 0.19 -18.08 -7.61
N GLN A 41 0.17 -18.80 -8.73
CA GLN A 41 0.02 -20.24 -8.72
C GLN A 41 1.26 -20.91 -8.07
N PRO A 42 1.19 -22.18 -7.64
CA PRO A 42 2.33 -22.87 -7.04
C PRO A 42 3.60 -22.91 -7.90
N ASP A 43 3.43 -22.88 -9.22
CA ASP A 43 4.53 -22.82 -10.20
C ASP A 43 5.12 -21.40 -10.39
N GLY A 44 4.54 -20.39 -9.73
CA GLY A 44 4.96 -18.99 -9.80
C GLY A 44 4.33 -18.18 -10.93
N SER A 45 3.48 -18.79 -11.77
CA SER A 45 2.69 -18.08 -12.78
C SER A 45 1.62 -17.17 -12.13
N GLN A 46 1.10 -16.21 -12.88
CA GLN A 46 0.03 -15.35 -12.37
C GLN A 46 -1.27 -16.15 -12.21
N LEU A 47 -2.10 -15.75 -11.25
CA LEU A 47 -3.46 -16.26 -11.18
C LEU A 47 -4.23 -15.63 -12.34
N THR A 48 -4.84 -16.45 -13.18
CA THR A 48 -5.63 -16.02 -14.33
C THR A 48 -6.97 -16.74 -14.37
N ASP A 49 -7.92 -16.16 -15.10
CA ASP A 49 -9.15 -16.84 -15.49
C ASP A 49 -8.95 -17.69 -16.76
N SER A 50 -10.02 -18.31 -17.25
CA SER A 50 -10.06 -19.15 -18.45
C SER A 50 -9.73 -18.40 -19.74
N GLN A 51 -9.89 -17.07 -19.75
CA GLN A 51 -9.54 -16.19 -20.86
C GLN A 51 -8.09 -15.68 -20.78
N GLY A 52 -7.34 -16.07 -19.74
CA GLY A 52 -5.96 -15.66 -19.52
C GLY A 52 -5.80 -14.25 -18.94
N ARG A 53 -6.89 -13.62 -18.48
CA ARG A 53 -6.81 -12.32 -17.79
C ARG A 53 -6.29 -12.53 -16.37
N VAL A 54 -5.40 -11.67 -15.91
CA VAL A 54 -4.83 -11.75 -14.56
C VAL A 54 -5.89 -11.41 -13.53
N THR A 55 -6.05 -12.22 -12.49
CA THR A 55 -7.06 -12.05 -11.43
C THR A 55 -6.45 -11.97 -10.03
N SER A 56 -5.13 -11.99 -9.91
CA SER A 56 -4.39 -11.91 -8.64
C SER A 56 -4.78 -10.69 -7.78
N HIS A 57 -5.02 -9.53 -8.42
CA HIS A 57 -5.42 -8.30 -7.73
C HIS A 57 -6.82 -8.40 -7.13
N LEU A 58 -7.79 -8.97 -7.87
CA LEU A 58 -9.15 -9.22 -7.38
C LEU A 58 -9.17 -10.24 -6.24
N SER A 59 -8.43 -11.35 -6.42
CA SER A 59 -8.29 -12.37 -5.37
C SER A 59 -7.77 -11.78 -4.07
N GLY A 60 -6.67 -11.03 -4.16
CA GLY A 60 -6.08 -10.39 -2.99
C GLY A 60 -7.01 -9.35 -2.37
N LEU A 61 -7.59 -8.48 -3.19
CA LEU A 61 -8.49 -7.43 -2.73
C LEU A 61 -9.70 -8.02 -2.01
N PHE A 62 -10.41 -8.95 -2.64
CA PHE A 62 -11.61 -9.57 -2.10
C PHE A 62 -11.33 -10.31 -0.78
N TYR A 63 -10.44 -11.31 -0.80
CA TYR A 63 -10.23 -12.18 0.35
C TYR A 63 -9.53 -11.45 1.50
N ARG A 64 -8.61 -10.52 1.21
CA ARG A 64 -7.96 -9.74 2.26
C ARG A 64 -8.96 -8.79 2.91
N THR A 65 -9.77 -8.11 2.12
CA THR A 65 -10.80 -7.21 2.65
C THR A 65 -11.79 -7.95 3.51
N CYS A 66 -12.27 -9.12 3.06
CA CYS A 66 -13.14 -9.98 3.86
C CYS A 66 -12.51 -10.36 5.21
N ALA A 67 -11.22 -10.75 5.21
CA ALA A 67 -10.51 -11.10 6.44
C ALA A 67 -10.30 -9.89 7.38
N LEU A 68 -10.12 -8.68 6.85
CA LEU A 68 -10.05 -7.46 7.64
C LEU A 68 -11.41 -7.14 8.29
N LEU A 69 -12.49 -7.21 7.51
CA LEU A 69 -13.86 -6.97 7.98
C LEU A 69 -14.27 -7.96 9.08
N GLU A 70 -13.91 -9.24 8.91
CA GLU A 70 -14.12 -10.30 9.93
C GLU A 70 -13.47 -9.94 11.28
N LYS A 71 -12.35 -9.18 11.27
CA LYS A 71 -11.66 -8.69 12.47
C LYS A 71 -12.10 -7.30 12.92
N GLY A 72 -13.14 -6.74 12.30
CA GLY A 72 -13.66 -5.41 12.60
C GLY A 72 -12.81 -4.26 12.08
N VAL A 73 -11.85 -4.55 11.18
CA VAL A 73 -11.09 -3.54 10.44
C VAL A 73 -11.86 -3.17 9.18
N LYS A 74 -12.21 -1.88 9.04
CA LYS A 74 -12.96 -1.33 7.91
C LYS A 74 -12.02 -0.54 6.99
N PRO A 75 -11.51 -1.13 5.90
CA PRO A 75 -10.63 -0.41 4.99
C PRO A 75 -11.40 0.59 4.13
N VAL A 76 -10.83 1.78 3.93
CA VAL A 76 -11.19 2.73 2.88
C VAL A 76 -10.01 2.79 1.93
N TYR A 77 -10.19 2.32 0.71
CA TYR A 77 -9.10 2.27 -0.27
C TYR A 77 -8.91 3.64 -0.92
N VAL A 78 -7.67 4.08 -1.02
CA VAL A 78 -7.30 5.37 -1.61
C VAL A 78 -6.48 5.11 -2.86
N PHE A 79 -7.01 5.53 -4.01
CA PHE A 79 -6.39 5.36 -5.31
C PHE A 79 -5.57 6.59 -5.71
N ASP A 80 -4.43 6.37 -6.35
CA ASP A 80 -3.59 7.45 -6.89
C ASP A 80 -4.32 8.22 -7.99
N GLY A 81 -4.14 9.54 -7.99
CA GLY A 81 -4.54 10.43 -9.07
C GLY A 81 -3.48 10.57 -10.14
N LYS A 82 -3.38 11.77 -10.72
CA LYS A 82 -2.33 12.05 -11.70
C LYS A 82 -0.98 12.15 -10.98
N PRO A 83 0.04 11.38 -11.38
CA PRO A 83 1.37 11.48 -10.78
C PRO A 83 1.94 12.89 -10.87
N SER A 84 2.63 13.32 -9.82
CA SER A 84 3.30 14.62 -9.84
C SER A 84 4.46 14.65 -10.85
N VAL A 85 4.84 15.85 -11.29
CA VAL A 85 6.00 16.04 -12.18
C VAL A 85 7.29 15.53 -11.55
N LEU A 86 7.41 15.67 -10.23
CA LEU A 86 8.55 15.22 -9.43
C LEU A 86 8.74 13.69 -9.49
N LYS A 87 7.65 12.93 -9.66
CA LYS A 87 7.70 11.47 -9.75
C LYS A 87 8.10 10.96 -11.14
N LYS A 88 8.21 11.82 -12.16
CA LYS A 88 8.51 11.41 -13.55
C LYS A 88 9.80 10.61 -13.66
N GLN A 89 10.88 11.06 -13.01
CA GLN A 89 12.17 10.37 -13.06
C GLN A 89 12.08 8.99 -12.40
N THR A 90 11.41 8.89 -11.26
CA THR A 90 11.20 7.62 -10.56
C THR A 90 10.35 6.66 -11.37
N ILE A 91 9.31 7.15 -12.05
CA ILE A 91 8.49 6.35 -12.96
C ILE A 91 9.32 5.85 -14.14
N ALA A 92 10.11 6.72 -14.78
CA ALA A 92 10.98 6.34 -15.90
C ALA A 92 11.98 5.24 -15.48
N ARG A 93 12.67 5.40 -14.35
CA ARG A 93 13.58 4.38 -13.80
C ARG A 93 12.87 3.06 -13.49
N ARG A 94 11.60 3.10 -13.06
CA ARG A 94 10.80 1.88 -12.82
C ARG A 94 10.41 1.18 -14.11
N VAL A 95 10.19 1.93 -15.20
CA VAL A 95 9.90 1.37 -16.52
C VAL A 95 11.16 0.70 -17.07
N GLU A 96 12.29 1.40 -17.07
CA GLU A 96 13.59 0.88 -17.52
C GLU A 96 13.98 -0.42 -16.79
N LYS A 97 13.94 -0.43 -15.45
CA LYS A 97 14.24 -1.64 -14.66
C LYS A 97 13.29 -2.80 -14.96
N LYS A 98 12.06 -2.54 -15.38
CA LYS A 98 11.10 -3.58 -15.77
C LYS A 98 11.39 -4.11 -17.16
N GLU A 99 11.83 -3.27 -18.08
CA GLU A 99 12.26 -3.68 -19.42
C GLU A 99 13.51 -4.55 -19.34
N GLU A 100 14.54 -4.12 -18.60
CA GLU A 100 15.72 -4.94 -18.32
C GLU A 100 15.35 -6.29 -17.67
N ALA A 101 14.45 -6.28 -16.69
CA ALA A 101 14.02 -7.51 -16.03
C ALA A 101 13.22 -8.44 -16.97
N GLU A 102 12.51 -7.89 -17.96
CA GLU A 102 11.75 -8.65 -18.95
C GLU A 102 12.66 -9.31 -19.98
N GLU A 103 13.69 -8.60 -20.45
CA GLU A 103 14.74 -9.18 -21.31
C GLU A 103 15.46 -10.33 -20.61
N LEU A 104 15.85 -10.13 -19.34
CA LEU A 104 16.45 -11.17 -18.51
C LEU A 104 15.49 -12.35 -18.28
N ARG A 105 14.18 -12.08 -18.16
CA ARG A 105 13.15 -13.11 -17.98
C ARG A 105 13.05 -13.97 -19.23
N GLN A 106 13.00 -13.35 -20.41
CA GLN A 106 12.93 -14.06 -21.68
C GLN A 106 14.16 -14.94 -21.87
N LYS A 107 15.36 -14.39 -21.64
CA LYS A 107 16.60 -15.17 -21.70
C LYS A 107 16.59 -16.36 -20.72
N ALA A 108 16.08 -16.18 -19.50
CA ALA A 108 15.96 -17.28 -18.54
C ALA A 108 14.97 -18.37 -19.00
N LEU A 109 13.90 -18.01 -19.71
CA LEU A 109 12.97 -18.96 -20.31
C LEU A 109 13.63 -19.73 -21.46
N ASP A 110 14.33 -19.03 -22.35
CA ASP A 110 15.02 -19.63 -23.50
C ASP A 110 16.11 -20.62 -23.06
N GLU A 111 16.76 -20.34 -21.92
CA GLU A 111 17.77 -21.22 -21.29
C GLU A 111 17.17 -22.30 -20.37
N GLY A 112 15.84 -22.39 -20.23
CA GLY A 112 15.17 -23.37 -19.38
C GLY A 112 15.33 -23.14 -17.86
N ARG A 113 15.80 -21.97 -17.44
CA ARG A 113 15.98 -21.58 -16.03
C ARG A 113 14.65 -21.09 -15.42
N LEU A 114 13.68 -22.00 -15.29
CA LEU A 114 12.30 -21.70 -14.88
C LEU A 114 12.21 -20.99 -13.51
N ALA A 115 13.04 -21.36 -12.54
CA ALA A 115 13.04 -20.72 -11.22
C ALA A 115 13.47 -19.24 -11.29
N ASP A 116 14.46 -18.92 -12.13
CA ASP A 116 14.92 -17.54 -12.34
C ASP A 116 13.88 -16.73 -13.13
N ALA A 117 13.27 -17.34 -14.15
CA ALA A 117 12.18 -16.74 -14.91
C ALA A 117 10.99 -16.40 -13.99
N ALA A 118 10.61 -17.30 -13.08
CA ALA A 118 9.53 -17.06 -12.11
C ALA A 118 9.87 -15.91 -11.14
N ARG A 119 11.13 -15.81 -10.69
CA ARG A 119 11.59 -14.69 -9.84
C ARG A 119 11.58 -13.36 -10.60
N LEU A 120 11.97 -13.36 -11.87
CA LEU A 120 11.97 -12.17 -12.72
C LEU A 120 10.54 -11.75 -13.10
N ALA A 121 9.62 -12.69 -13.30
CA ALA A 121 8.19 -12.42 -13.56
C ALA A 121 7.52 -11.59 -12.45
N GLN A 122 7.94 -11.77 -11.19
CA GLN A 122 7.47 -10.92 -10.08
C GLN A 122 7.93 -9.47 -10.24
N ARG A 123 9.12 -9.24 -10.79
CA ARG A 123 9.68 -7.90 -11.00
C ARG A 123 9.08 -7.19 -12.20
N THR A 124 8.62 -7.94 -13.20
CA THR A 124 8.04 -7.40 -14.43
C THR A 124 6.54 -7.16 -14.34
N THR A 125 5.90 -7.57 -13.24
CA THR A 125 4.47 -7.36 -12.99
C THR A 125 4.08 -5.88 -13.12
N ARG A 126 3.02 -5.60 -13.88
CA ARG A 126 2.46 -4.26 -14.09
C ARG A 126 1.02 -4.25 -13.57
N LEU A 127 0.64 -3.14 -12.95
CA LEU A 127 -0.75 -2.86 -12.63
C LEU A 127 -1.33 -2.08 -13.81
N THR A 128 -2.36 -2.60 -14.47
CA THR A 128 -2.99 -1.95 -15.63
C THR A 128 -4.15 -1.06 -15.17
N ARG A 129 -4.62 -0.16 -16.03
CA ARG A 129 -5.82 0.64 -15.77
C ARG A 129 -7.07 -0.23 -15.63
N GLU A 130 -7.15 -1.30 -16.41
CA GLU A 130 -8.23 -2.28 -16.32
C GLU A 130 -8.25 -2.93 -14.93
N MET A 131 -7.11 -3.39 -14.42
CA MET A 131 -7.01 -3.97 -13.07
C MET A 131 -7.45 -2.99 -11.97
N VAL A 132 -7.14 -1.70 -12.13
CA VAL A 132 -7.56 -0.65 -11.20
C VAL A 132 -9.08 -0.46 -11.27
N GLY A 133 -9.66 -0.34 -12.47
CA GLY A 133 -11.11 -0.20 -12.63
C GLY A 133 -11.89 -1.44 -12.15
N GLU A 134 -11.35 -2.64 -12.33
CA GLU A 134 -11.92 -3.86 -11.76
C GLU A 134 -11.87 -3.87 -10.23
N ALA A 135 -10.80 -3.35 -9.63
CA ALA A 135 -10.69 -3.21 -8.18
C ALA A 135 -11.70 -2.19 -7.63
N GLU A 136 -11.86 -1.04 -8.29
CA GLU A 136 -12.90 -0.04 -7.95
C GLU A 136 -14.29 -0.65 -8.04
N LYS A 137 -14.63 -1.32 -9.15
CA LYS A 137 -15.90 -2.03 -9.34
C LYS A 137 -16.14 -3.03 -8.20
N LEU A 138 -15.15 -3.85 -7.87
CA LEU A 138 -15.29 -4.84 -6.80
C LEU A 138 -15.57 -4.18 -5.44
N LEU A 139 -14.87 -3.10 -5.10
CA LEU A 139 -15.09 -2.39 -3.83
C LEU A 139 -16.50 -1.79 -3.75
N GLU A 140 -16.99 -1.21 -4.85
CA GLU A 140 -18.37 -0.70 -4.94
C GLU A 140 -19.39 -1.81 -4.73
N LEU A 141 -19.20 -2.97 -5.38
CA LEU A 141 -20.06 -4.14 -5.20
C LEU A 141 -20.01 -4.67 -3.75
N MET A 142 -18.86 -4.61 -3.09
CA MET A 142 -18.70 -4.96 -1.68
C MET A 142 -19.29 -3.92 -0.71
N GLY A 143 -19.80 -2.79 -1.21
CA GLY A 143 -20.35 -1.70 -0.38
C GLY A 143 -19.27 -0.90 0.37
N LEU A 144 -18.02 -0.92 -0.11
CA LEU A 144 -16.90 -0.27 0.55
C LEU A 144 -16.55 1.06 -0.12
N PRO A 145 -16.38 2.14 0.66
CA PRO A 145 -15.96 3.41 0.11
C PRO A 145 -14.50 3.35 -0.36
N TRP A 146 -14.25 4.02 -1.47
CA TRP A 146 -12.91 4.33 -1.94
C TRP A 146 -12.79 5.82 -2.28
N VAL A 147 -11.57 6.35 -2.25
CA VAL A 147 -11.28 7.77 -2.45
C VAL A 147 -10.28 7.93 -3.58
N GLN A 148 -10.59 8.82 -4.53
CA GLN A 148 -9.65 9.25 -5.56
C GLN A 148 -8.77 10.38 -5.01
N ALA A 149 -7.47 10.12 -4.83
CA ALA A 149 -6.52 11.18 -4.49
C ALA A 149 -6.33 12.12 -5.70
N PRO A 150 -6.04 13.41 -5.48
CA PRO A 150 -5.72 14.34 -6.58
C PRO A 150 -4.37 14.02 -7.22
N SER A 151 -3.44 13.44 -6.46
CA SER A 151 -2.13 13.01 -6.92
C SER A 151 -1.69 11.73 -6.21
N GLU A 152 -1.10 11.83 -5.01
CA GLU A 152 -0.52 10.68 -4.33
C GLU A 152 -1.49 10.09 -3.30
N GLY A 153 -1.79 8.80 -3.40
CA GLY A 153 -2.68 8.08 -2.51
C GLY A 153 -2.17 8.05 -1.07
N GLU A 154 -0.86 7.92 -0.86
CA GLU A 154 -0.26 7.95 0.49
C GLU A 154 -0.43 9.30 1.17
N ALA A 155 -0.31 10.40 0.42
CA ALA A 155 -0.54 11.74 0.95
C ALA A 155 -2.01 11.91 1.37
N GLN A 156 -2.94 11.43 0.54
CA GLN A 156 -4.38 11.44 0.88
C GLN A 156 -4.67 10.54 2.10
N CYS A 157 -4.06 9.35 2.21
CA CYS A 157 -4.19 8.49 3.39
C CYS A 157 -3.70 9.19 4.66
N ALA A 158 -2.53 9.85 4.58
CA ALA A 158 -1.94 10.56 5.71
C ALA A 158 -2.81 11.73 6.18
N LEU A 159 -3.36 12.50 5.23
CA LEU A 159 -4.25 13.61 5.55
C LEU A 159 -5.60 13.15 6.11
N MET A 160 -6.18 12.07 5.58
CA MET A 160 -7.38 11.46 6.17
C MET A 160 -7.11 10.97 7.61
N ALA A 161 -5.94 10.39 7.88
CA ALA A 161 -5.57 9.96 9.23
C ALA A 161 -5.27 11.12 10.19
N ALA A 162 -4.88 12.29 9.67
CA ALA A 162 -4.71 13.51 10.43
C ALA A 162 -6.03 14.23 10.72
N GLU A 163 -7.06 14.01 9.91
CA GLU A 163 -8.39 14.59 10.07
C GLU A 163 -9.16 13.85 11.17
N GLN A 164 -9.54 14.58 12.23
CA GLN A 164 -10.19 14.00 13.39
C GLN A 164 -11.51 13.32 13.03
N GLY A 165 -11.67 12.06 13.44
CA GLY A 165 -12.90 11.31 13.27
C GLY A 165 -13.13 10.71 11.88
N VAL A 166 -12.16 10.84 10.94
CA VAL A 166 -12.29 10.29 9.58
C VAL A 166 -11.77 8.85 9.51
N VAL A 167 -10.48 8.63 9.80
CA VAL A 167 -9.89 7.28 9.93
C VAL A 167 -8.93 7.21 11.12
N LEU A 168 -8.65 6.00 11.61
CA LEU A 168 -7.74 5.73 12.71
C LEU A 168 -6.26 5.88 12.32
N ALA A 169 -5.91 5.43 11.11
CA ALA A 169 -4.54 5.37 10.64
C ALA A 169 -4.47 5.30 9.10
N ALA A 170 -3.31 5.70 8.58
CA ALA A 170 -2.92 5.40 7.21
C ALA A 170 -2.29 4.00 7.17
N ALA A 171 -2.62 3.19 6.16
CA ALA A 171 -2.12 1.84 5.98
C ALA A 171 -1.39 1.70 4.64
N THR A 172 -0.07 1.67 4.69
CA THR A 172 0.81 1.52 3.52
C THR A 172 2.12 0.83 3.92
N GLN A 173 2.87 0.32 2.93
CA GLN A 173 4.22 -0.18 3.10
C GLN A 173 5.31 0.87 2.97
N ASP A 174 5.02 2.14 2.75
CA ASP A 174 6.06 3.15 2.63
C ASP A 174 5.98 4.16 3.78
N PHE A 175 7.13 4.66 4.24
CA PHE A 175 7.19 5.58 5.38
C PHE A 175 6.85 7.03 5.00
N ASP A 176 6.64 7.29 3.71
CA ASP A 176 6.28 8.61 3.17
C ASP A 176 4.97 9.12 3.78
N ALA A 177 4.06 8.23 4.19
CA ALA A 177 2.86 8.60 4.96
C ALA A 177 3.19 9.38 6.26
N LEU A 178 4.26 9.02 6.98
CA LEU A 178 4.71 9.78 8.16
C LEU A 178 5.29 11.15 7.77
N LEU A 179 5.96 11.23 6.63
CA LEU A 179 6.48 12.50 6.09
C LEU A 179 5.33 13.43 5.68
N PHE A 180 4.27 12.88 5.09
CA PHE A 180 2.99 13.56 4.81
C PHE A 180 2.15 13.84 6.06
N GLY A 181 2.56 13.34 7.23
CA GLY A 181 1.99 13.73 8.51
C GLY A 181 0.95 12.81 9.09
N ALA A 182 0.87 11.56 8.62
CA ALA A 182 0.01 10.56 9.24
C ALA A 182 0.34 10.44 10.74
N PRO A 183 -0.59 10.69 11.66
CA PRO A 183 -0.32 10.54 13.10
C PRO A 183 -0.02 9.08 13.47
N VAL A 184 -0.68 8.15 12.77
CA VAL A 184 -0.51 6.71 12.92
C VAL A 184 -0.33 6.08 11.53
N LEU A 185 0.75 5.32 11.37
CA LEU A 185 1.02 4.49 10.20
C LEU A 185 0.91 3.01 10.58
N VAL A 186 0.15 2.24 9.81
CA VAL A 186 0.09 0.77 9.90
C VAL A 186 0.74 0.16 8.67
N ARG A 187 1.78 -0.64 8.87
CA ARG A 187 2.42 -1.45 7.84
C ARG A 187 1.97 -2.90 7.96
N ASN A 188 2.15 -3.67 6.89
CA ASN A 188 1.83 -5.10 6.82
C ASN A 188 0.35 -5.47 6.99
N LEU A 189 -0.57 -4.52 7.00
CA LEU A 189 -2.02 -4.77 7.14
C LEU A 189 -2.53 -5.79 6.12
N THR A 190 -2.24 -5.56 4.83
CA THR A 190 -2.71 -6.39 3.71
C THR A 190 -1.89 -7.66 3.51
N LEU A 191 -0.75 -7.78 4.20
CA LEU A 191 0.17 -8.93 4.14
C LEU A 191 0.05 -9.85 5.36
N ALA A 192 -0.74 -9.47 6.36
CA ALA A 192 -0.83 -10.16 7.64
C ALA A 192 -1.23 -11.64 7.49
N GLY A 193 -0.64 -12.49 8.33
CA GLY A 193 -0.88 -13.93 8.38
C GLY A 193 0.29 -14.77 7.89
N LYS A 194 0.08 -16.09 7.84
CA LYS A 194 1.10 -17.08 7.46
C LYS A 194 1.32 -17.07 5.96
N ARG A 195 2.57 -16.86 5.55
CA ARG A 195 3.01 -16.85 4.15
C ARG A 195 4.04 -17.95 3.93
N ARG A 196 3.88 -18.70 2.83
CA ARG A 196 4.87 -19.72 2.44
C ARG A 196 6.13 -19.05 1.91
N LEU A 197 7.29 -19.54 2.34
CA LEU A 197 8.58 -19.07 1.84
C LEU A 197 8.80 -19.51 0.39
N PRO A 198 9.51 -18.71 -0.44
CA PRO A 198 9.95 -19.13 -1.76
C PRO A 198 10.72 -20.46 -1.69
N GLY A 199 10.37 -21.41 -2.57
CA GLY A 199 10.95 -22.75 -2.58
C GLY A 199 10.39 -23.72 -1.53
N GLY A 200 9.30 -23.36 -0.84
CA GLY A 200 8.53 -24.28 -0.01
C GLY A 200 9.13 -24.65 1.35
N ARG A 201 10.23 -24.01 1.76
CA ARG A 201 11.01 -24.31 2.97
C ARG A 201 10.41 -23.74 4.27
N GLY A 202 9.08 -23.75 4.42
CA GLY A 202 8.37 -23.32 5.63
C GLY A 202 7.50 -22.08 5.44
N PHE A 203 7.06 -21.52 6.57
CA PHE A 203 6.16 -20.38 6.65
C PHE A 203 6.78 -19.24 7.46
N VAL A 204 6.51 -18.01 7.06
CA VAL A 204 6.77 -16.80 7.85
C VAL A 204 5.42 -16.22 8.22
N GLU A 205 5.26 -15.93 9.51
CA GLU A 205 4.14 -15.15 10.01
C GLU A 205 4.47 -13.66 9.86
N VAL A 206 3.67 -12.98 9.04
CA VAL A 206 3.76 -11.52 8.89
C VAL A 206 2.71 -10.91 9.81
N VAL A 207 3.15 -10.05 10.72
CA VAL A 207 2.27 -9.31 11.63
C VAL A 207 2.23 -7.82 11.24
N PRO A 208 1.08 -7.15 11.41
CA PRO A 208 0.98 -5.71 11.33
C PRO A 208 1.98 -5.00 12.25
N GLU A 209 2.53 -3.89 11.78
CA GLU A 209 3.38 -2.99 12.56
C GLU A 209 2.71 -1.62 12.63
N ARG A 210 2.60 -1.03 13.81
CA ARG A 210 2.00 0.31 14.03
C ARG A 210 3.05 1.29 14.52
N TYR A 211 3.09 2.46 13.89
CA TYR A 211 4.04 3.54 14.18
C TYR A 211 3.25 4.79 14.55
N TYR A 212 3.69 5.50 15.58
CA TYR A 212 3.09 6.75 16.04
C TYR A 212 4.03 7.91 15.77
N LEU A 213 3.65 8.83 14.88
CA LEU A 213 4.52 9.92 14.44
C LEU A 213 5.04 10.74 15.63
N GLU A 214 4.15 11.15 16.53
CA GLU A 214 4.53 12.00 17.67
C GLU A 214 5.48 11.29 18.64
N LYS A 215 5.29 9.98 18.87
CA LYS A 215 6.19 9.17 19.70
C LYS A 215 7.60 9.11 19.08
N GLU A 216 7.67 8.88 17.78
CA GLU A 216 8.93 8.80 17.05
C GLU A 216 9.66 10.14 16.99
N LEU A 217 8.93 11.23 16.75
CA LEU A 217 9.48 12.59 16.78
C LEU A 217 10.04 12.95 18.16
N LYS A 218 9.34 12.61 19.24
CA LYS A 218 9.84 12.81 20.62
C LYS A 218 11.07 11.96 20.90
N ARG A 219 11.06 10.66 20.57
CA ARG A 219 12.17 9.74 20.79
C ARG A 219 13.43 10.16 20.02
N LEU A 220 13.25 10.67 18.81
CA LEU A 220 14.35 11.14 17.96
C LEU A 220 14.70 12.62 18.19
N GLU A 221 13.99 13.33 19.06
CA GLU A 221 14.16 14.78 19.31
C GLU A 221 14.12 15.60 18.01
N LEU A 222 13.14 15.30 17.16
CA LEU A 222 12.96 15.95 15.85
C LEU A 222 11.60 16.63 15.75
N THR A 223 11.55 17.65 14.89
CA THR A 223 10.31 18.11 14.30
C THR A 223 9.94 17.27 13.07
N ARG A 224 8.66 17.29 12.67
CA ARG A 224 8.25 16.64 11.40
C ARG A 224 9.01 17.21 10.20
N LYS A 225 9.30 18.52 10.19
CA LYS A 225 10.10 19.16 9.13
C LYS A 225 11.49 18.55 9.03
N GLN A 226 12.15 18.33 10.16
CA GLN A 226 13.44 17.64 10.21
C GLN A 226 13.34 16.17 9.77
N LEU A 227 12.27 15.46 10.12
CA LEU A 227 12.03 14.11 9.60
C LEU A 227 11.86 14.09 8.07
N ILE A 228 11.17 15.09 7.50
CA ILE A 228 11.09 15.28 6.04
C ILE A 228 12.49 15.44 5.45
N TRP A 229 13.35 16.28 6.04
CA TRP A 229 14.73 16.45 5.57
C TRP A 229 15.51 15.13 5.58
N ILE A 230 15.36 14.31 6.62
CA ILE A 230 15.97 12.97 6.67
C ILE A 230 15.49 12.13 5.48
N GLY A 231 14.18 12.10 5.21
CA GLY A 231 13.62 11.41 4.05
C GLY A 231 14.18 11.91 2.72
N LEU A 232 14.24 13.24 2.54
CA LEU A 232 14.81 13.87 1.34
C LEU A 232 16.28 13.49 1.13
N LEU A 233 17.08 13.45 2.20
CA LEU A 233 18.50 13.11 2.12
C LEU A 233 18.73 11.64 1.81
N CYS A 234 17.92 10.74 2.37
CA CYS A 234 17.98 9.31 2.05
C CYS A 234 17.42 9.00 0.66
N GLY A 235 16.55 9.86 0.14
CA GLY A 235 15.84 9.67 -1.11
C GLY A 235 14.41 9.20 -0.88
N THR A 236 13.51 9.74 -1.69
CA THR A 236 12.08 9.44 -1.67
C THR A 236 11.64 8.99 -3.06
N ASP A 237 10.34 8.76 -3.25
CA ASP A 237 9.81 8.57 -4.61
C ASP A 237 9.89 9.84 -5.48
N PHE A 238 10.18 11.00 -4.90
CA PHE A 238 10.17 12.31 -5.55
C PHE A 238 11.57 12.90 -5.79
N ASN A 239 12.61 12.34 -5.18
CA ASN A 239 13.99 12.76 -5.37
C ASN A 239 14.97 11.60 -5.14
N ALA A 240 16.14 11.66 -5.76
CA ALA A 240 17.12 10.58 -5.70
C ALA A 240 17.86 10.44 -4.35
N GLY A 241 17.73 11.40 -3.45
CA GLY A 241 18.55 11.49 -2.24
C GLY A 241 19.97 11.98 -2.52
N VAL A 242 20.79 12.00 -1.47
CA VAL A 242 22.21 12.37 -1.52
C VAL A 242 23.06 11.10 -1.44
N SER A 243 23.98 10.95 -2.40
CA SER A 243 24.84 9.77 -2.47
C SER A 243 25.67 9.60 -1.19
N GLY A 244 25.63 8.41 -0.59
CA GLY A 244 26.37 8.11 0.63
C GLY A 244 25.81 8.78 1.90
N VAL A 245 24.54 9.22 1.88
CA VAL A 245 23.83 9.76 3.04
C VAL A 245 22.64 8.87 3.38
N GLY A 246 22.87 7.91 4.28
CA GLY A 246 21.83 7.06 4.85
C GLY A 246 21.17 7.66 6.11
N PRO A 247 20.17 6.96 6.68
CA PRO A 247 19.31 7.47 7.76
C PRO A 247 20.07 7.97 9.00
N LYS A 248 21.09 7.24 9.45
CA LYS A 248 21.88 7.62 10.63
C LYS A 248 22.71 8.88 10.38
N LYS A 249 23.25 9.04 9.17
CA LYS A 249 24.07 10.20 8.79
C LYS A 249 23.18 11.42 8.58
N SER A 250 22.01 11.26 7.96
CA SER A 250 21.04 12.35 7.81
C SER A 250 20.50 12.80 9.16
N LEU A 251 20.20 11.89 10.10
CA LEU A 251 19.80 12.25 11.46
C LEU A 251 20.85 13.13 12.16
N LYS A 252 22.14 12.78 12.06
CA LYS A 252 23.23 13.57 12.63
C LYS A 252 23.26 14.99 12.04
N LEU A 253 23.27 15.09 10.70
CA LEU A 253 23.34 16.37 10.00
C LEU A 253 22.15 17.27 10.32
N VAL A 254 20.94 16.71 10.35
CA VAL A 254 19.70 17.45 10.61
C VAL A 254 19.62 17.99 12.04
N ARG A 255 20.33 17.37 13.00
CA ARG A 255 20.47 17.89 14.37
C ARG A 255 21.53 18.98 14.49
N GLU A 256 22.53 18.99 13.61
CA GLU A 256 23.64 19.95 13.62
C GLU A 256 23.30 21.27 12.88
N HIS A 257 22.16 21.34 12.20
CA HIS A 257 21.78 22.47 11.35
C HIS A 257 20.32 22.89 11.54
N ASP A 258 20.07 24.20 11.62
CA ASP A 258 18.73 24.78 11.82
C ASP A 258 17.87 24.85 10.55
N SER A 259 18.43 24.52 9.38
CA SER A 259 17.73 24.59 8.10
C SER A 259 18.25 23.57 7.09
N LEU A 260 17.38 23.13 6.17
CA LEU A 260 17.78 22.29 5.05
C LEU A 260 18.87 22.94 4.20
N LYS A 261 18.85 24.28 4.04
CA LYS A 261 19.93 25.03 3.37
C LYS A 261 21.28 24.83 4.05
N GLY A 262 21.33 24.85 5.38
CA GLY A 262 22.54 24.57 6.15
C GLY A 262 23.05 23.14 5.94
N VAL A 263 22.13 22.16 5.95
CA VAL A 263 22.46 20.77 5.66
C VAL A 263 23.01 20.59 4.24
N CYS A 264 22.37 21.19 3.24
CA CYS A 264 22.82 21.17 1.85
C CYS A 264 24.21 21.81 1.70
N ALA A 265 24.46 22.95 2.35
CA ALA A 265 25.77 23.60 2.33
C ALA A 265 26.88 22.70 2.91
N ALA A 266 26.61 22.00 4.01
CA ALA A 266 27.55 21.05 4.61
C ALA A 266 27.84 19.85 3.70
N LEU A 267 26.85 19.43 2.91
CA LEU A 267 26.96 18.33 1.94
C LEU A 267 27.48 18.78 0.56
N LYS A 268 27.63 20.09 0.33
CA LYS A 268 27.91 20.67 -0.99
C LYS A 268 26.85 20.33 -2.04
N GLU A 269 25.60 20.22 -1.60
CA GLU A 269 24.43 19.97 -2.43
C GLU A 269 23.65 21.25 -2.70
N ASP A 270 22.91 21.30 -3.81
CA ASP A 270 22.05 22.45 -4.13
C ASP A 270 20.68 22.29 -3.47
N TYR A 271 20.32 23.24 -2.61
CA TYR A 271 19.02 23.30 -1.94
C TYR A 271 17.84 23.35 -2.92
N GLU A 272 18.00 24.00 -4.08
CA GLU A 272 16.90 24.11 -5.06
C GLU A 272 16.47 22.74 -5.59
N SER A 273 17.34 21.72 -5.52
CA SER A 273 17.00 20.33 -5.86
C SER A 273 16.03 19.66 -4.89
N PHE A 274 15.84 20.21 -3.70
CA PHE A 274 14.99 19.63 -2.64
C PHE A 274 13.74 20.44 -2.33
N LYS A 275 13.77 21.75 -2.65
CA LYS A 275 12.74 22.72 -2.26
C LYS A 275 11.32 22.33 -2.67
N GLU A 276 11.10 21.92 -3.92
CA GLU A 276 9.76 21.54 -4.40
C GLU A 276 9.24 20.27 -3.70
N VAL A 277 10.15 19.36 -3.37
CA VAL A 277 9.80 18.10 -2.69
C VAL A 277 9.55 18.33 -1.20
N GLU A 278 10.32 19.21 -0.56
CA GLU A 278 10.05 19.66 0.81
C GLU A 278 8.65 20.28 0.90
N GLU A 279 8.31 21.19 -0.02
CA GLU A 279 7.01 21.84 -0.09
C GLU A 279 5.88 20.83 -0.29
N LEU A 280 6.09 19.81 -1.14
CA LEU A 280 5.12 18.73 -1.36
C LEU A 280 4.79 17.97 -0.06
N PHE A 281 5.81 17.65 0.75
CA PHE A 281 5.60 16.93 2.01
C PHE A 281 5.03 17.82 3.12
N LEU A 282 5.37 19.11 3.14
CA LEU A 282 4.84 20.06 4.12
C LEU A 282 3.38 20.43 3.83
N HIS A 283 3.04 20.60 2.55
CA HIS A 283 1.75 21.08 2.08
C HIS A 283 1.16 20.17 0.99
N PRO A 284 0.90 18.87 1.30
CA PRO A 284 0.32 17.95 0.35
C PRO A 284 -1.10 18.38 -0.06
N LYS A 285 -1.43 18.17 -1.34
CA LYS A 285 -2.79 18.38 -1.85
C LYS A 285 -3.65 17.16 -1.51
N ALA A 286 -4.81 17.39 -0.89
CA ALA A 286 -5.84 16.38 -0.71
C ALA A 286 -7.14 16.75 -1.42
N ALA A 287 -7.87 15.73 -1.83
CA ALA A 287 -9.29 15.82 -2.09
C ALA A 287 -10.03 15.98 -0.76
N LYS A 288 -11.12 16.74 -0.77
CA LYS A 288 -12.04 16.77 0.38
C LYS A 288 -12.62 15.37 0.56
N THR A 289 -12.47 14.82 1.76
CA THR A 289 -13.10 13.55 2.12
C THR A 289 -14.58 13.83 2.37
N SER A 290 -15.46 13.38 1.48
CA SER A 290 -16.90 13.30 1.80
C SER A 290 -17.12 12.28 2.92
N ALA A 291 -18.29 12.28 3.54
CA ALA A 291 -18.63 11.27 4.55
C ALA A 291 -18.39 9.85 3.98
N LEU A 292 -17.55 9.07 4.67
CA LEU A 292 -17.22 7.70 4.28
C LEU A 292 -18.43 6.81 4.57
N GLU A 293 -19.18 6.47 3.54
CA GLU A 293 -20.39 5.64 3.65
C GLU A 293 -20.06 4.18 3.36
N PHE A 294 -20.26 3.32 4.35
CA PHE A 294 -20.20 1.87 4.21
C PHE A 294 -21.61 1.34 3.97
N LYS A 295 -21.78 0.51 2.94
CA LYS A 295 -23.06 -0.06 2.51
C LYS A 295 -23.04 -1.58 2.66
N GLU A 296 -24.21 -2.17 2.59
CA GLU A 296 -24.33 -3.62 2.48
C GLU A 296 -23.81 -4.09 1.09
N PRO A 297 -23.17 -5.27 1.02
CA PRO A 297 -22.65 -5.80 -0.23
C PRO A 297 -23.77 -6.27 -1.17
N ASP A 298 -23.58 -6.07 -2.47
CA ASP A 298 -24.43 -6.64 -3.51
C ASP A 298 -23.94 -8.06 -3.84
N ASN A 299 -24.31 -9.01 -2.99
CA ASN A 299 -23.86 -10.41 -3.10
C ASN A 299 -24.07 -10.99 -4.50
N ALA A 300 -25.23 -10.76 -5.12
CA ALA A 300 -25.55 -11.31 -6.44
C ALA A 300 -24.56 -10.82 -7.51
N LYS A 301 -24.29 -9.51 -7.55
CA LYS A 301 -23.32 -8.95 -8.50
C LYS A 301 -21.88 -9.31 -8.17
N ILE A 302 -21.54 -9.51 -6.89
CA ILE A 302 -20.21 -10.02 -6.52
C ILE A 302 -20.04 -11.43 -7.07
N MET A 303 -21.06 -12.29 -6.95
CA MET A 303 -21.02 -13.66 -7.46
C MET A 303 -20.90 -13.67 -8.99
N GLU A 304 -21.71 -12.87 -9.69
CA GLU A 304 -21.61 -12.68 -11.14
C GLU A 304 -20.20 -12.23 -11.55
N PHE A 305 -19.69 -11.16 -10.93
CA PHE A 305 -18.41 -10.58 -11.32
C PHE A 305 -17.21 -11.49 -10.99
N MET A 306 -17.20 -12.08 -9.81
CA MET A 306 -16.08 -12.92 -9.37
C MET A 306 -16.16 -14.32 -9.98
N CYS A 307 -17.32 -14.96 -9.96
CA CYS A 307 -17.45 -16.37 -10.33
C CYS A 307 -17.72 -16.53 -11.83
N ASP A 308 -18.76 -15.88 -12.34
CA ASP A 308 -19.18 -16.06 -13.74
C ASP A 308 -18.22 -15.35 -14.70
N GLU A 309 -17.82 -14.11 -14.39
CA GLU A 309 -16.96 -13.35 -15.29
C GLU A 309 -15.46 -13.59 -15.08
N ARG A 310 -15.00 -14.11 -13.92
CA ARG A 310 -13.57 -14.21 -13.57
C ARG A 310 -13.16 -15.58 -13.03
N ASP A 311 -14.03 -16.59 -13.14
CA ASP A 311 -13.80 -18.00 -12.82
C ASP A 311 -13.36 -18.29 -11.37
N PHE A 312 -13.77 -17.45 -10.41
CA PHE A 312 -13.56 -17.76 -9.00
C PHE A 312 -14.54 -18.84 -8.50
N SER A 313 -14.10 -19.62 -7.52
CA SER A 313 -14.95 -20.63 -6.87
C SER A 313 -16.09 -19.98 -6.09
N GLU A 314 -17.32 -20.23 -6.52
CA GLU A 314 -18.55 -19.78 -5.86
C GLU A 314 -18.58 -20.11 -4.37
N GLU A 315 -18.27 -21.36 -4.02
CA GLU A 315 -18.23 -21.83 -2.64
C GLU A 315 -17.28 -20.97 -1.78
N ARG A 316 -16.08 -20.69 -2.31
CA ARG A 316 -15.07 -19.91 -1.59
C ARG A 316 -15.45 -18.43 -1.45
N VAL A 317 -16.04 -17.85 -2.49
CA VAL A 317 -16.52 -16.46 -2.49
C VAL A 317 -17.65 -16.30 -1.47
N ASN A 318 -18.67 -17.17 -1.53
CA ASN A 318 -19.79 -17.18 -0.58
C ASN A 318 -19.32 -17.34 0.86
N ASN A 319 -18.41 -18.29 1.13
CA ASN A 319 -17.88 -18.50 2.47
C ASN A 319 -17.12 -17.27 3.01
N ALA A 320 -16.43 -16.52 2.15
CA ALA A 320 -15.73 -15.30 2.55
C ALA A 320 -16.71 -14.16 2.85
N LEU A 321 -17.74 -13.94 2.00
CA LEU A 321 -18.80 -12.94 2.24
C LEU A 321 -19.51 -13.20 3.57
N ARG A 322 -19.90 -14.46 3.81
CA ARG A 322 -20.58 -14.87 5.05
C ARG A 322 -19.80 -14.49 6.29
N ARG A 323 -18.49 -14.80 6.33
CA ARG A 323 -17.62 -14.46 7.47
C ARG A 323 -17.40 -12.95 7.61
N ALA A 324 -17.21 -12.24 6.50
CA ALA A 324 -16.89 -10.81 6.52
C ALA A 324 -18.06 -9.94 6.98
N PHE A 325 -19.29 -10.27 6.54
CA PHE A 325 -20.49 -9.48 6.77
C PHE A 325 -21.44 -10.10 7.81
N ASN A 326 -21.02 -11.17 8.49
CA ASN A 326 -21.83 -11.92 9.47
C ASN A 326 -23.22 -12.32 8.93
N GLN A 327 -23.30 -12.74 7.66
CA GLN A 327 -24.56 -13.14 7.05
C GLN A 327 -24.96 -14.55 7.52
N PRO A 328 -26.24 -14.79 7.87
CA PRO A 328 -26.71 -16.08 8.33
C PRO A 328 -26.60 -17.17 7.24
N LEU A 329 -26.53 -18.44 7.69
CA LEU A 329 -26.35 -19.63 6.82
C LEU A 329 -27.54 -19.92 5.88
N ASP A 330 -28.69 -19.31 6.15
CA ASP A 330 -29.97 -19.61 5.52
C ASP A 330 -30.68 -18.31 5.13
N GLU A 331 -31.06 -18.15 3.86
CA GLU A 331 -31.67 -16.93 3.30
C GLU A 331 -33.09 -16.65 3.83
N SER A 332 -33.59 -17.45 4.77
CA SER A 332 -34.99 -17.47 5.20
C SER A 332 -35.33 -16.68 6.47
N GLN A 333 -34.37 -16.02 7.13
CA GLN A 333 -34.63 -15.27 8.37
C GLN A 333 -34.05 -13.86 8.28
N GLY A 334 -34.86 -12.94 7.76
CA GLY A 334 -34.61 -11.51 7.96
C GLY A 334 -34.81 -11.16 9.44
N THR A 335 -33.85 -10.48 10.06
CA THR A 335 -34.01 -9.10 10.57
C THR A 335 -32.81 -8.56 11.37
N LEU A 336 -32.45 -7.32 11.00
CA LEU A 336 -32.14 -6.12 11.81
C LEU A 336 -30.95 -6.05 12.81
N LYS A 337 -30.08 -5.08 12.47
CA LYS A 337 -29.37 -4.06 13.29
C LYS A 337 -28.09 -4.51 14.04
N LYS A 338 -26.98 -3.76 14.03
CA LYS A 338 -26.75 -2.31 13.84
C LYS A 338 -25.31 -2.09 13.32
N TRP A 339 -25.16 -1.37 12.21
CA TRP A 339 -23.95 -0.62 11.90
C TRP A 339 -24.12 0.79 12.47
N VAL A 340 -23.45 1.07 13.59
CA VAL A 340 -23.14 2.42 14.09
C VAL A 340 -21.67 2.42 14.46
#